data_AF-A0AA96XU07-F1
#
_entry.id   AF-A0AA96XU07-F1
#
_cell.length_a   1.000
_cell.length_b   1.000
_cell.length_c   1.000
_cell.angle_alpha   90.00
_cell.angle_beta   90.00
_cell.angle_gamma   90.00
#
_symmetry.space_group_name_H-M   'P 1'
#
loop_
_entity.id
_entity.type
_entity.pdbx_description
1 polymer ?
#
loop_
_entity_poly.entity_id
_entity_poly.type
_entity_poly.pdbx_seq_one_letter_code
_entity_poly.pdbx_strand_id
1 'polypeptide(L)'
;MKLQQLSDTLSENGGLLTVVENKVTSLRTGNGEYIEVLKMAAGTRGLELTEFAIGVNDEIAPLIDYKMNSQLNEGVGGVHLAIGDGSSGYHIDFLSPAANVSPITQ
;
A
#
# COMPACT_ATOMS: atom_id res chain seq x y z
N MET A 1 13.54 -12.02 -5.17
CA MET A 1 12.95 -11.09 -6.17
C MET A 1 12.89 -9.69 -5.56
N LYS A 2 13.04 -8.62 -6.34
CA LYS A 2 13.11 -7.22 -5.84
C LYS A 2 11.86 -6.78 -5.05
N LEU A 3 10.67 -7.29 -5.42
CA LEU A 3 9.41 -7.02 -4.72
C LEU A 3 9.36 -7.64 -3.32
N GLN A 4 9.83 -8.88 -3.16
CA GLN A 4 9.90 -9.52 -1.84
C GLN A 4 10.83 -8.73 -0.91
N GLN A 5 12.00 -8.33 -1.39
CA GLN A 5 12.93 -7.51 -0.61
C GLN A 5 12.34 -6.16 -0.20
N LEU A 6 11.56 -5.53 -1.10
CA LEU A 6 10.83 -4.31 -0.78
C LEU A 6 9.76 -4.56 0.30
N SER A 7 8.97 -5.63 0.17
CA SER A 7 7.96 -6.02 1.16
C SER A 7 8.58 -6.28 2.53
N ASP A 8 9.68 -7.02 2.59
CA ASP A 8 10.41 -7.30 3.82
C ASP A 8 10.91 -5.99 4.46
N THR A 9 11.54 -5.12 3.65
CA THR A 9 12.06 -3.82 4.12
C THR A 9 10.94 -2.91 4.67
N LEU A 10 9.79 -2.87 3.99
CA LEU A 10 8.61 -2.10 4.42
C LEU A 10 8.02 -2.65 5.71
N SER A 11 7.95 -3.97 5.86
CA SER A 11 7.42 -4.59 7.08
C SER A 11 8.27 -4.28 8.32
N GLU A 12 9.57 -4.05 8.12
CA GLU A 12 10.52 -3.75 9.20
C GLU A 12 10.63 -2.25 9.51
N ASN A 13 10.61 -1.39 8.48
CA ASN A 13 10.92 0.04 8.64
C ASN A 13 9.71 0.96 8.46
N GLY A 14 8.57 0.41 8.03
CA GLY A 14 7.49 1.18 7.44
C GLY A 14 7.90 1.81 6.11
N GLY A 15 7.05 2.67 5.56
CA GLY A 15 7.33 3.39 4.32
C GLY A 15 6.57 4.70 4.21
N LEU A 16 7.05 5.56 3.33
CA LEU A 16 6.39 6.80 2.93
C LEU A 16 6.07 6.72 1.43
N LEU A 17 4.77 6.67 1.12
CA LEU A 17 4.24 6.75 -0.23
C LEU A 17 3.86 8.20 -0.52
N THR A 18 4.40 8.78 -1.59
CA THR A 18 3.98 10.11 -2.08
C THR A 18 3.10 9.95 -3.30
N VAL A 19 1.93 10.58 -3.26
CA VAL A 19 0.95 10.60 -4.35
C VAL A 19 0.69 12.04 -4.74
N VAL A 20 0.76 12.34 -6.03
CA VAL A 20 0.46 13.66 -6.61
C VAL A 20 -0.47 13.44 -7.79
N GLU A 21 -1.60 14.15 -7.84
CA GLU A 21 -2.56 14.10 -8.96
C GLU A 21 -2.93 12.64 -9.35
N ASN A 22 -3.37 11.85 -8.37
CA ASN A 22 -3.72 10.43 -8.53
C ASN A 22 -2.57 9.47 -8.91
N LYS A 23 -1.32 9.94 -8.90
CA LYS A 23 -0.17 9.13 -9.31
C LYS A 23 0.84 8.97 -8.18
N VAL A 24 1.29 7.74 -7.96
CA VAL A 24 2.42 7.47 -7.06
C VAL A 24 3.70 8.04 -7.71
N THR A 25 4.38 8.93 -6.99
CA THR A 25 5.60 9.60 -7.45
C THR A 25 6.85 9.19 -6.68
N SER A 26 6.70 8.64 -5.48
CA SER A 26 7.80 8.16 -4.63
C SER A 26 7.33 7.08 -3.67
N LEU A 27 8.18 6.08 -3.44
CA LEU A 27 8.05 5.13 -2.34
C LEU A 27 9.39 5.02 -1.62
N ARG A 28 9.43 5.52 -0.39
CA ARG A 28 10.65 5.51 0.44
C ARG A 28 10.50 4.58 1.63
N THR A 29 11.53 3.81 1.91
CA THR A 29 11.65 3.01 3.13
C THR A 29 13.12 2.91 3.53
N GLY A 30 13.41 3.03 4.83
CA GLY A 30 14.77 3.26 5.31
C GLY A 30 15.42 4.47 4.60
N ASN A 31 16.56 4.23 3.96
CA ASN A 31 17.28 5.25 3.16
C ASN A 31 17.10 5.09 1.64
N GLY A 32 16.19 4.22 1.18
CA GLY A 32 16.01 3.91 -0.23
C GLY A 32 14.81 4.61 -0.88
N GLU A 33 14.87 4.73 -2.21
CA GLU A 33 13.76 5.10 -3.10
C GLU A 33 13.46 3.91 -4.02
N TYR A 34 12.19 3.54 -4.12
CA TYR A 34 11.76 2.27 -4.71
C TYR A 34 10.72 2.44 -5.83
N ILE A 35 10.48 3.67 -6.30
CA ILE A 35 9.53 3.94 -7.39
C ILE A 35 9.78 3.09 -8.65
N GLU A 36 11.05 2.81 -9.00
CA GLU A 36 11.39 1.99 -10.17
C GLU A 36 10.97 0.52 -9.98
N VAL A 37 10.96 0.00 -8.75
CA VAL A 37 10.44 -1.33 -8.45
C VAL A 37 8.93 -1.37 -8.71
N LEU A 38 8.21 -0.33 -8.30
CA LEU A 38 6.77 -0.22 -8.59
C LEU A 38 6.51 -0.10 -10.09
N LYS A 39 7.27 0.71 -10.83
CA LYS A 39 7.11 0.85 -12.29
C LYS A 39 7.26 -0.48 -13.03
N MET A 40 8.18 -1.33 -12.59
CA MET A 40 8.35 -2.68 -13.16
C MET A 40 7.18 -3.62 -12.82
N ALA A 41 6.50 -3.41 -11.69
CA ALA A 41 5.41 -4.27 -11.23
C ALA A 41 4.02 -3.83 -11.74
N ALA A 42 3.85 -2.55 -12.03
CA ALA A 42 2.55 -1.92 -12.22
C ALA A 42 1.83 -2.22 -13.54
N GLY A 43 2.49 -2.90 -14.48
CA GLY A 43 1.87 -3.25 -15.75
C GLY A 43 1.46 -2.04 -16.60
N THR A 44 0.43 -2.19 -17.43
CA THR A 44 -0.02 -1.14 -18.36
C THR A 44 -0.78 -0.01 -17.70
N ARG A 45 -1.44 -0.26 -16.56
CA ARG A 45 -2.07 0.80 -15.75
C ARG A 45 -1.06 1.72 -15.09
N GLY A 46 0.17 1.25 -14.89
CA GLY A 46 1.22 2.05 -14.29
C GLY A 46 0.87 2.48 -12.86
N LEU A 47 1.37 3.65 -12.47
CA LEU A 47 1.38 4.09 -11.07
C LEU A 47 0.19 4.96 -10.67
N GLU A 48 -0.91 4.89 -11.42
CA GLU A 48 -2.16 5.55 -11.05
C GLU A 48 -2.85 4.77 -9.94
N LEU A 49 -3.36 5.48 -8.93
CA LEU A 49 -4.18 4.85 -7.92
C LEU A 49 -5.47 4.35 -8.58
N THR A 50 -5.79 3.08 -8.31
CA THR A 50 -7.00 2.41 -8.75
C THR A 50 -7.99 2.23 -7.61
N GLU A 51 -7.54 2.40 -6.36
CA GLU A 51 -8.34 2.18 -5.17
C GLU A 51 -8.00 3.17 -4.05
N PHE A 52 -9.05 3.54 -3.30
CA PHE A 52 -8.98 4.20 -2.00
C PHE A 52 -10.02 3.52 -1.10
N ALA A 53 -9.59 2.96 0.03
CA ALA A 53 -10.49 2.27 0.94
C ALA A 53 -10.19 2.60 2.40
N ILE A 54 -11.20 2.36 3.24
CA ILE A 54 -11.16 2.58 4.69
C ILE A 54 -11.41 1.23 5.34
N GLY A 55 -10.40 0.73 6.05
CA GLY A 55 -10.53 -0.45 6.88
C GLY A 55 -11.16 -0.09 8.23
N VAL A 56 -11.98 -0.98 8.77
CA VAL A 56 -12.83 -0.72 9.95
C VAL A 56 -12.81 -1.84 10.98
N ASN A 57 -12.07 -2.93 10.73
CA ASN A 57 -12.04 -4.07 11.61
C ASN A 57 -10.84 -4.02 12.54
N ASP A 58 -11.00 -3.35 13.68
CA ASP A 58 -9.93 -3.25 14.68
C ASP A 58 -9.70 -4.57 15.44
N GLU A 59 -10.69 -5.48 15.44
CA GLU A 59 -10.61 -6.77 16.14
C GLU A 59 -9.52 -7.69 15.55
N ILE A 60 -9.17 -7.52 14.27
CA ILE A 60 -8.13 -8.32 13.61
C ILE A 60 -6.73 -7.72 13.78
N ALA A 61 -6.60 -6.47 14.25
CA ALA A 61 -5.31 -5.78 14.34
C ALA A 61 -4.23 -6.56 15.12
N PRO A 62 -4.52 -7.22 16.26
CA PRO A 62 -3.53 -8.02 16.99
C PRO A 62 -3.08 -9.30 16.25
N LEU A 63 -3.82 -9.70 15.22
CA LEU A 63 -3.61 -10.92 14.45
C LEU A 63 -2.90 -10.66 13.10
N ILE A 64 -2.75 -9.40 12.71
CA ILE A 64 -2.13 -9.03 11.44
C ILE A 64 -0.61 -9.21 11.51
N ASP A 65 -0.09 -10.03 10.61
CA ASP A 65 1.34 -10.10 10.30
C ASP A 65 1.61 -9.39 8.96
N TYR A 66 2.10 -8.14 9.03
CA TYR A 66 2.43 -7.34 7.85
C TYR A 66 3.61 -7.89 7.03
N LYS A 67 4.31 -8.93 7.51
CA LYS A 67 5.31 -9.66 6.70
C LYS A 67 4.66 -10.63 5.72
N MET A 68 3.41 -11.03 5.99
CA MET A 68 2.66 -11.96 5.16
C MET A 68 1.81 -11.20 4.14
N ASN A 69 2.00 -11.53 2.86
CA ASN A 69 1.12 -11.03 1.80
C ASN A 69 -0.26 -11.71 1.93
N SER A 70 -1.23 -10.98 2.45
CA SER A 70 -2.56 -11.48 2.80
C SER A 70 -3.62 -10.41 2.62
N GLN A 71 -4.71 -10.77 1.95
CA GLN A 71 -5.89 -9.91 1.80
C GLN A 71 -6.56 -9.58 3.14
N LEU A 72 -6.30 -10.39 4.18
CA LEU A 72 -6.80 -10.10 5.53
C LEU A 72 -6.29 -8.75 6.06
N ASN A 73 -5.09 -8.33 5.64
CA ASN A 73 -4.46 -7.10 6.11
C ASN A 73 -5.28 -5.86 5.71
N GLU A 74 -5.98 -5.90 4.58
CA GLU A 74 -6.75 -4.77 4.03
C GLU A 74 -7.93 -4.35 4.93
N GLY A 75 -8.46 -5.28 5.73
CA GLY A 75 -9.62 -5.04 6.59
C GLY A 75 -9.30 -4.31 7.89
N VAL A 76 -8.03 -4.24 8.29
CA VAL A 76 -7.59 -3.60 9.55
C VAL A 76 -7.92 -2.11 9.53
N GLY A 77 -8.22 -1.53 10.68
CA GLY A 77 -8.48 -0.08 10.81
C GLY A 77 -7.45 0.77 10.08
N GLY A 78 -7.90 1.84 9.43
CA GLY A 78 -7.03 2.81 8.74
C GLY A 78 -7.43 3.10 7.31
N VAL A 79 -6.46 3.52 6.49
CA VAL A 79 -6.63 3.75 5.05
C VAL A 79 -5.70 2.80 4.31
N HIS A 80 -6.16 2.27 3.17
CA HIS A 80 -5.25 1.72 2.17
C HIS A 80 -5.56 2.26 0.78
N LEU A 81 -4.52 2.25 -0.05
CA LEU A 81 -4.53 2.70 -1.44
C LEU A 81 -3.97 1.57 -2.29
N ALA A 82 -4.46 1.41 -3.52
CA ALA A 82 -3.91 0.41 -4.43
C ALA A 82 -3.51 0.99 -5.79
N ILE A 83 -2.54 0.34 -6.42
CA ILE A 83 -2.26 0.47 -7.85
C ILE A 83 -2.53 -0.86 -8.56
N GLY A 84 -2.78 -0.78 -9.87
CA GLY A 84 -2.94 -1.95 -10.71
C GLY A 84 -4.29 -2.66 -10.52
N ASP A 85 -4.50 -3.71 -11.32
CA ASP A 85 -5.78 -4.43 -11.43
C ASP A 85 -5.62 -5.96 -11.35
N GLY A 86 -4.41 -6.46 -11.08
CA GLY A 86 -4.11 -7.89 -11.02
C GLY A 86 -4.18 -8.64 -12.36
N SER A 87 -4.59 -7.95 -13.44
CA SER A 87 -4.78 -8.55 -14.77
C SER A 87 -3.69 -8.13 -15.76
N SER A 88 -3.25 -6.87 -15.69
CA SER A 88 -2.23 -6.27 -16.56
C SER A 88 -0.87 -6.12 -15.89
N GLY A 89 -0.81 -6.34 -14.59
CA GLY A 89 0.33 -6.20 -13.69
C GLY A 89 -0.08 -6.62 -12.28
N TYR A 90 0.79 -6.38 -11.29
CA TYR A 90 0.44 -6.62 -9.90
C TYR A 90 -0.65 -5.65 -9.43
N HIS A 91 -1.61 -6.16 -8.67
CA HIS A 91 -2.36 -5.34 -7.74
C HIS A 91 -1.52 -5.21 -6.46
N ILE A 92 -1.27 -3.99 -6.01
CA ILE A 92 -0.41 -3.72 -4.85
C ILE A 92 -1.10 -2.75 -3.92
N ASP A 93 -1.41 -3.23 -2.72
CA ASP A 93 -2.01 -2.48 -1.63
C ASP A 93 -0.96 -1.84 -0.74
N PHE A 94 -1.17 -0.56 -0.43
CA PHE A 94 -0.37 0.22 0.51
C PHE A 94 -1.22 0.55 1.72
N LEU A 95 -0.88 -0.06 2.86
CA LEU A 95 -1.66 0.04 4.08
C LEU A 95 -1.09 1.13 5.00
N SER A 96 -1.97 1.97 5.54
CA SER A 96 -1.67 2.97 6.58
C SER A 96 -2.60 2.77 7.78
N PRO A 97 -2.30 1.79 8.66
CA PRO A 97 -3.21 1.39 9.74
C PRO A 97 -3.43 2.47 10.81
N ALA A 98 -2.48 3.39 10.96
CA ALA A 98 -2.58 4.50 11.91
C ALA A 98 -3.34 5.72 11.36
N ALA A 99 -3.78 5.68 10.10
CA ALA A 99 -4.54 6.78 9.51
C ALA A 99 -5.94 6.86 10.12
N ASN A 100 -6.27 7.99 10.73
CA ASN A 100 -7.61 8.23 11.25
C ASN A 100 -8.47 8.88 10.16
N VAL A 101 -9.63 8.28 9.89
CA VAL A 101 -10.63 8.84 8.99
C VAL A 101 -11.82 9.28 9.82
N SER A 102 -12.29 10.51 9.59
CA SER A 102 -13.47 11.04 10.26
C SER A 102 -14.39 11.65 9.23
N PRO A 103 -15.70 11.37 9.27
CA PRO A 103 -16.67 12.07 8.44
C PRO A 103 -16.59 13.56 8.73
N ILE A 104 -16.56 14.37 7.69
CA ILE A 104 -16.87 15.79 7.81
C ILE A 104 -18.39 15.94 7.75
N THR A 105 -19.00 16.53 8.77
CA THR A 105 -20.40 16.97 8.68
C THR A 105 -20.49 18.01 7.58
N GLN A 106 -21.32 17.73 6.56
CA GLN A 106 -21.71 18.71 5.54
C GLN A 106 -22.79 19.66 6.08
#